data_AF-A0A2N5Z113-F1
#
_entry.id   AF-A0A2N5Z113-F1
#
_cell.length_a   1.000
_cell.length_b   1.000
_cell.length_c   1.000
_cell.angle_alpha   90.00
_cell.angle_beta   90.00
_cell.angle_gamma   90.00
#
_symmetry.space_group_name_H-M   'P 1'
#
loop_
_entity.id
_entity.type
_entity.pdbx_description
1 polymer ?
#
loop_
_entity_poly.entity_id
_entity_poly.type
_entity_poly.pdbx_seq_one_letter_code
_entity_poly.pdbx_strand_id
1 'polypeptide(L)' 'MARKVTITCLNDNKKYKFPTGTSLNEVLDFIKPQLQYKVLGAKVNNELQELSYEVFKPKHVEFIDIAH' A
#
# COMPACT_ATOMS: atom_id res chain seq x y z
N MET A 1 22.86 -1.19 5.66
CA MET A 1 21.72 -1.68 6.48
C MET A 1 20.42 -1.19 5.84
N ALA A 2 19.59 -2.09 5.32
CA ALA A 2 18.31 -1.71 4.71
C ALA A 2 17.33 -1.24 5.80
N ARG A 3 16.91 0.03 5.76
CA ARG A 3 15.88 0.56 6.66
C ARG A 3 14.53 0.02 6.21
N LYS A 4 13.87 -0.78 7.05
CA LYS A 4 12.52 -1.29 6.77
C LYS A 4 11.48 -0.32 7.35
N VAL A 5 10.41 -0.11 6.60
CA VAL A 5 9.24 0.67 6.99
C VAL A 5 8.07 -0.27 7.26
N THR A 6 7.24 0.07 8.23
CA THR A 6 6.04 -0.70 8.55
C THR A 6 4.86 -0.10 7.81
N ILE A 7 4.22 -0.89 6.95
CA ILE A 7 3.03 -0.51 6.20
C ILE A 7 1.84 -1.26 6.81
N THR A 8 0.85 -0.52 7.30
CA THR A 8 -0.42 -1.11 7.76
C THR A 8 -1.38 -1.11 6.59
N CYS A 9 -1.75 -2.30 6.08
CA CYS A 9 -2.74 -2.45 5.03
C CYS A 9 -4.14 -2.53 5.65
N LEU A 10 -5.00 -1.55 5.36
CA LEU A 10 -6.35 -1.48 5.91
C LEU A 10 -7.32 -2.48 5.25
N ASN A 11 -7.09 -2.86 3.99
CA ASN A 11 -7.94 -3.84 3.27
C ASN A 11 -8.02 -5.20 3.98
N ASP A 12 -6.91 -5.65 4.57
CA ASP A 12 -6.79 -6.95 5.25
C ASP A 12 -6.48 -6.79 6.75
N ASN A 13 -6.41 -5.54 7.24
CA ASN A 13 -6.08 -5.18 8.62
C ASN A 13 -4.75 -5.78 9.15
N LYS A 14 -3.79 -6.04 8.26
CA LYS A 14 -2.47 -6.60 8.59
C LYS A 14 -1.34 -5.59 8.42
N LYS A 15 -0.25 -5.80 9.16
CA LYS A 15 0.97 -4.98 9.11
C LYS A 15 2.08 -5.75 8.41
N TYR A 16 2.69 -5.11 7.42
CA TYR A 16 3.78 -5.66 6.61
C TYR A 16 5.03 -4.80 6.78
N LYS A 17 6.21 -5.40 6.64
CA LYS A 17 7.50 -4.70 6.73
C LYS A 17 8.19 -4.75 5.39
N PHE A 18 8.28 -3.61 4.73
CA PHE A 18 8.91 -3.45 3.42
C PHE A 18 10.20 -2.65 3.54
N PRO A 19 11.16 -2.79 2.60
CA PRO A 19 12.27 -1.87 2.53
C PRO A 19 11.78 -0.44 2.26
N THR A 20 12.48 0.55 2.80
CA THR A 20 12.21 1.96 2.49
C THR A 20 12.35 2.21 0.98
N GLY A 21 11.46 3.01 0.40
CA GLY A 21 11.42 3.25 -1.04
C GLY A 21 10.64 2.19 -1.83
N THR A 22 9.98 1.23 -1.16
CA THR A 22 9.06 0.32 -1.85
C THR A 22 7.87 1.12 -2.37
N SER A 23 7.53 0.92 -3.65
CA SER A 23 6.36 1.56 -4.27
C SER A 23 5.07 0.86 -3.86
N LEU A 24 3.96 1.58 -3.80
CA LEU A 24 2.64 1.00 -3.50
C LEU A 24 2.26 -0.11 -4.50
N ASN A 25 2.71 -0.02 -5.75
CA ASN A 25 2.51 -1.07 -6.75
C ASN A 25 3.20 -2.40 -6.38
N GLU A 26 4.43 -2.33 -5.86
CA GLU A 26 5.14 -3.54 -5.38
C GLU A 26 4.47 -4.11 -4.13
N VAL A 27 4.02 -3.23 -3.22
CA VAL A 27 3.25 -3.63 -2.04
C VAL A 27 1.95 -4.32 -2.46
N LEU A 28 1.28 -3.79 -3.49
CA LEU A 28 0.05 -4.36 -4.04
C LEU A 28 0.29 -5.75 -4.63
N ASP A 29 1.33 -5.91 -5.45
CA ASP A 29 1.68 -7.21 -6.03
C ASP A 29 2.13 -8.22 -4.98
N PHE A 30 2.72 -7.77 -3.86
CA PHE A 30 3.10 -8.66 -2.76
C PHE A 30 1.90 -9.08 -1.89
N ILE A 31 1.06 -8.13 -1.49
CA ILE A 31 -0.08 -8.39 -0.58
C ILE A 31 -1.22 -9.08 -1.33
N LYS A 32 -1.43 -8.75 -2.61
CA LYS A 32 -2.57 -9.17 -3.44
C LYS A 32 -3.89 -9.17 -2.64
N PRO A 33 -4.33 -8.00 -2.17
CA PRO A 33 -5.61 -7.89 -1.48
C PRO A 33 -6.72 -8.46 -2.38
N GLN A 34 -7.69 -9.18 -1.79
CA GLN A 34 -8.81 -9.79 -2.50
C GLN A 34 -9.81 -8.73 -2.97
N LEU A 35 -9.35 -7.84 -3.85
CA LEU A 35 -10.18 -6.84 -4.52
C LEU A 35 -10.81 -7.48 -5.75
N GLN A 36 -12.09 -7.19 -5.98
CA GLN A 36 -12.84 -7.78 -7.10
C GLN A 36 -12.41 -7.16 -8.44
N TYR A 37 -11.89 -5.93 -8.39
CA TYR A 37 -11.48 -5.19 -9.57
C TYR A 37 -10.02 -4.73 -9.48
N LYS A 38 -9.51 -4.21 -10.61
CA LYS A 38 -8.17 -3.65 -10.68
C LYS A 38 -8.08 -2.43 -9.76
N VAL A 39 -7.08 -2.44 -8.89
CA VAL A 39 -6.75 -1.32 -8.00
C VAL A 39 -6.36 -0.11 -8.85
N LEU A 40 -7.02 1.02 -8.61
CA LEU A 40 -6.74 2.28 -9.29
C LEU A 40 -5.67 3.11 -8.57
N GLY A 41 -5.61 2.98 -7.25
CA GLY A 41 -4.70 3.74 -6.41
C GLY A 41 -4.73 3.23 -4.98
N ALA A 42 -4.03 3.93 -4.10
CA ALA A 42 -4.13 3.67 -2.68
C ALA A 42 -4.25 4.97 -1.89
N LYS A 43 -5.01 4.90 -0.82
CA LYS A 43 -5.17 5.95 0.16
C LYS A 43 -4.07 5.81 1.20
N VAL A 44 -3.19 6.79 1.29
CA VAL A 44 -2.08 6.82 2.23
C VAL A 44 -2.39 7.90 3.27
N ASN A 45 -2.61 7.51 4.53
CA ASN A 45 -3.06 8.43 5.59
C ASN A 45 -4.27 9.31 5.17
N ASN A 46 -5.30 8.69 4.60
CA ASN A 46 -6.50 9.33 4.08
C ASN A 46 -6.33 10.21 2.83
N GLU A 47 -5.14 10.34 2.27
CA GLU A 47 -4.90 11.06 1.01
C GLU A 47 -4.78 10.07 -0.14
N LEU A 48 -5.44 10.35 -1.27
CA LEU A 48 -5.33 9.53 -2.47
C LEU A 48 -3.92 9.68 -3.08
N GLN A 49 -3.25 8.55 -3.31
CA GLN A 49 -1.93 8.48 -3.92
C GLN A 49 -1.93 7.49 -5.09
N GLU A 50 -1.07 7.76 -6.06
CA GLU A 50 -0.83 6.86 -7.19
C GLU A 50 -0.02 5.63 -6.75
N LEU A 51 -0.13 4.52 -7.51
CA LEU A 51 0.61 3.29 -7.22
C LEU A 51 2.14 3.45 -7.31
N SER A 52 2.60 4.47 -8.03
CA SER A 52 4.02 4.84 -8.13
C SER A 52 4.57 5.52 -6.86
N TYR A 53 3.71 5.84 -5.89
CA TYR A 53 4.13 6.47 -4.63
C TYR A 53 5.06 5.54 -3.82
N GLU A 54 6.21 6.07 -3.41
CA GLU A 54 7.19 5.34 -2.62
C GLU A 54 7.06 5.62 -1.12
N VAL A 55 7.08 4.55 -0.32
CA VAL A 55 6.90 4.67 1.13
C VAL A 55 8.25 4.71 1.84
N PHE A 56 8.55 5.85 2.46
CA PHE A 56 9.79 6.08 3.23
C PHE A 56 9.58 6.10 4.75
N LYS A 57 8.32 6.20 5.21
CA LYS A 57 7.95 6.27 6.63
C LYS A 57 6.80 5.30 6.91
N PRO A 58 6.63 4.85 8.15
CA PRO A 58 5.48 4.03 8.52
C PRO A 58 4.17 4.78 8.24
N LYS A 59 3.25 4.15 7.51
CA LYS A 59 1.97 4.75 7.10
C LYS A 59 0.87 3.71 7.00
N HIS A 60 -0.37 4.18 6.98
CA HIS A 60 -1.54 3.35 6.71
C HIS A 60 -1.90 3.48 5.23
N VAL A 61 -2.09 2.33 4.59
CA VAL A 61 -2.37 2.21 3.15
C VAL A 61 -3.67 1.43 2.98
N GLU A 62 -4.58 1.98 2.20
CA GLU A 62 -5.83 1.35 1.80
C GLU A 62 -5.93 1.37 0.27
N PHE A 63 -5.88 0.19 -0.34
CA PHE A 63 -6.05 0.07 -1.78
C PHE A 63 -7.51 0.26 -2.16
N ILE A 64 -7.74 1.09 -3.17
CA ILE A 64 -9.07 1.38 -3.69
C ILE A 64 -9.21 0.85 -5.11
N ASP A 65 -10.36 0.26 -5.41
CA ASP A 65 -10.72 -0.21 -6.74
C ASP A 65 -11.86 0.64 -7.32
N ILE A 66 -12.27 0.35 -8.55
CA ILE A 66 -13.32 1.10 -9.26
C ILE A 66 -14.71 0.97 -8.64
N ALA A 67 -14.91 0.07 -7.68
CA ALA A 67 -16.22 -0.24 -7.12
C ALA A 67 -16.57 0.62 -5.90
N HIS A 68 -15.69 1.55 -5.50
CA HIS A 68 -15.85 2.42 -4.34
C HIS A 68 -15.74 3.92 -4.68
#